data_AF-A0A519IGA9-F1
#
_entry.id   AF-A0A519IGA9-F1
#
_cell.length_a   1.000
_cell.length_b   1.000
_cell.length_c   1.000
_cell.angle_alpha   90.00
_cell.angle_beta   90.00
_cell.angle_gamma   90.00
#
_symmetry.space_group_name_H-M   'P 1'
#
loop_
_entity.id
_entity.type
_entity.pdbx_description
1 polymer ?
#
loop_
_entity_poly.entity_id
_entity_poly.type
_entity_poly.pdbx_seq_one_letter_code
_entity_poly.pdbx_strand_id
1 'polypeptide(L)'
;MALDYLANDIHEVASRSGTWAEQRQQEQRVADAIRQLVAKAPDDPSLTGSNQSKLFPLASAAMNGYALVVEALLQSPAVRQQVNAPSLGGATPIALAQLALPLNLWACNADLLFTEFSPVIEVGRLRADYYANAPDEPFERVQRLLVEAGATVNREAMAKAWRQHCPTDSPVAPSMLAGESEATPRLILLAQRIWRAHMRRLEAHDGQLVTDFEGIPSAVRSAPPPVATPVGNALEIWESNRICRTMAEPDIGKGWPWAGSARVRAAILIRGGLPVAVTVSRVEGDMSPAADRALAWIVSRAIAKFQCRGELRTILEFQFRVS
;
A
#
# COMPACT_ATOMS: atom_id res chain seq x y z
N MET A 1 -6.07 -22.13 -2.06
CA MET A 1 -6.15 -20.73 -2.52
C MET A 1 -5.59 -19.88 -1.39
N ALA A 2 -4.51 -19.11 -1.60
CA ALA A 2 -3.91 -18.36 -0.50
C ALA A 2 -4.90 -17.30 0.00
N LEU A 3 -5.07 -17.16 1.32
CA LEU A 3 -5.95 -16.16 1.92
C LEU A 3 -5.60 -14.72 1.52
N ASP A 4 -4.34 -14.50 1.11
CA ASP A 4 -3.87 -13.26 0.48
C ASP A 4 -4.74 -12.81 -0.71
N TYR A 5 -5.31 -13.75 -1.49
CA TYR A 5 -6.18 -13.40 -2.62
C TYR A 5 -7.47 -12.71 -2.16
N LEU A 6 -8.03 -13.15 -1.04
CA LEU A 6 -9.30 -12.63 -0.54
C LEU A 6 -9.14 -11.21 0.05
N ALA A 7 -8.01 -10.92 0.69
CA ALA A 7 -7.72 -9.57 1.19
C ALA A 7 -7.55 -8.53 0.07
N ASN A 8 -7.00 -8.93 -1.09
CA ASN A 8 -6.87 -8.06 -2.26
C ASN A 8 -8.24 -7.76 -2.89
N ASP A 9 -9.15 -8.75 -2.94
CA ASP A 9 -10.47 -8.56 -3.52
C ASP A 9 -11.30 -7.53 -2.71
N ILE A 10 -11.15 -7.47 -1.37
CA ILE A 10 -11.78 -6.43 -0.54
C ILE A 10 -11.24 -5.04 -0.92
N HIS A 11 -9.92 -4.94 -1.11
CA HIS A 11 -9.27 -3.68 -1.46
C HIS A 11 -9.63 -3.19 -2.86
N GLU A 12 -9.71 -4.09 -3.83
CA GLU A 12 -10.13 -3.80 -5.21
C GLU A 12 -11.56 -3.24 -5.25
N VAL A 13 -12.49 -3.84 -4.49
CA VAL A 13 -13.87 -3.34 -4.42
C VAL A 13 -13.95 -1.98 -3.73
N ALA A 14 -13.22 -1.81 -2.62
CA ALA A 14 -13.16 -0.54 -1.89
C ALA A 14 -12.69 0.63 -2.78
N SER A 15 -11.60 0.40 -3.52
CA SER A 15 -10.97 1.41 -4.37
C SER A 15 -11.79 1.79 -5.60
N ARG A 16 -12.65 0.90 -6.12
CA ARG A 16 -13.48 1.17 -7.30
C ARG A 16 -14.83 1.80 -6.97
N SER A 17 -15.49 1.30 -5.94
CA SER A 17 -16.87 1.67 -5.62
C SER A 17 -16.97 3.00 -4.88
N GLY A 18 -15.98 3.28 -4.02
CA GLY A 18 -16.02 4.42 -3.11
C GLY A 18 -17.14 4.36 -2.07
N THR A 19 -17.87 3.23 -1.93
CA THR A 19 -18.97 3.12 -0.97
C THR A 19 -18.69 2.15 0.17
N TRP A 20 -19.12 2.54 1.37
CA TRP A 20 -19.01 1.73 2.59
C TRP A 20 -19.75 0.39 2.48
N ALA A 21 -20.92 0.39 1.85
CA ALA A 21 -21.78 -0.78 1.73
C ALA A 21 -21.13 -1.89 0.89
N GLU A 22 -20.51 -1.53 -0.24
CA GLU A 22 -19.88 -2.50 -1.14
C GLU A 22 -18.62 -3.12 -0.54
N GLN A 23 -17.78 -2.30 0.10
CA GLN A 23 -16.60 -2.82 0.81
C GLN A 23 -17.01 -3.77 1.94
N ARG A 24 -18.02 -3.41 2.75
CA ARG A 24 -18.55 -4.28 3.81
C ARG A 24 -19.15 -5.57 3.27
N GLN A 25 -19.87 -5.51 2.16
CA GLN A 25 -20.40 -6.70 1.52
C GLN A 25 -19.26 -7.62 1.06
N GLN A 26 -18.19 -7.06 0.48
CA GLN A 26 -17.05 -7.84 0.04
C GLN A 26 -16.27 -8.43 1.22
N GLU A 27 -16.05 -7.65 2.29
CA GLU A 27 -15.47 -8.14 3.54
C GLU A 27 -16.29 -9.30 4.13
N GLN A 28 -17.62 -9.18 4.13
CA GLN A 28 -18.52 -10.23 4.61
C GLN A 28 -18.40 -11.51 3.76
N ARG A 29 -18.35 -11.41 2.43
CA ARG A 29 -18.15 -12.57 1.54
C ARG A 29 -16.83 -13.29 1.84
N VAL A 30 -15.76 -12.54 2.06
CA VAL A 30 -14.46 -13.10 2.42
C VAL A 30 -14.51 -13.78 3.79
N ALA A 31 -15.14 -13.13 4.78
CA ALA A 31 -15.33 -13.71 6.10
C ALA A 31 -16.13 -15.02 6.04
N ASP A 32 -17.18 -15.10 5.22
CA ASP A 32 -17.98 -16.32 5.05
C ASP A 32 -17.18 -17.46 4.41
N ALA A 33 -16.37 -17.15 3.40
CA ALA A 33 -15.46 -18.14 2.80
C ALA A 33 -14.45 -18.67 3.84
N ILE A 34 -13.93 -17.80 4.71
CA ILE A 34 -13.04 -18.20 5.80
C ILE A 34 -13.75 -19.08 6.82
N ARG A 35 -14.96 -18.71 7.26
CA ARG A 35 -15.75 -19.54 8.21
C ARG A 35 -15.99 -20.94 7.63
N GLN A 36 -16.32 -21.03 6.34
CA GLN A 36 -16.47 -22.32 5.66
C GLN A 36 -15.18 -23.12 5.61
N LEU A 37 -14.03 -22.47 5.37
CA LEU A 37 -12.72 -23.11 5.40
C LEU A 37 -12.38 -23.62 6.81
N VAL A 38 -12.52 -22.78 7.83
CA VAL A 38 -12.27 -23.14 9.23
C VAL A 38 -13.15 -24.31 9.67
N ALA A 39 -14.43 -24.34 9.27
CA ALA A 39 -15.34 -25.43 9.60
C ALA A 39 -14.94 -26.77 8.93
N LYS A 40 -14.34 -26.73 7.73
CA LYS A 40 -13.94 -27.93 6.99
C LYS A 40 -12.52 -28.40 7.33
N ALA A 41 -11.62 -27.46 7.58
CA ALA A 41 -10.19 -27.69 7.77
C ALA A 41 -9.62 -26.62 8.72
N PRO A 42 -9.84 -26.75 10.04
CA PRO A 42 -9.44 -25.73 11.02
C PRO A 42 -7.92 -25.50 11.10
N ASP A 43 -7.14 -26.49 10.67
CA ASP A 43 -5.66 -26.48 10.63
C ASP A 43 -5.11 -26.29 9.20
N ASP A 44 -5.93 -25.84 8.24
CA ASP A 44 -5.47 -25.60 6.87
C ASP A 44 -4.28 -24.61 6.88
N PRO A 45 -3.13 -24.95 6.27
CA PRO A 45 -1.94 -24.09 6.29
C PRO A 45 -2.17 -22.70 5.69
N SER A 46 -3.19 -22.51 4.85
CA SER A 46 -3.53 -21.20 4.32
C SER A 46 -4.07 -20.22 5.37
N LEU A 47 -4.55 -20.71 6.53
CA LEU A 47 -5.04 -19.90 7.65
C LEU A 47 -3.90 -19.27 8.47
N THR A 48 -2.73 -19.90 8.49
CA THR A 48 -1.61 -19.57 9.39
C THR A 48 -0.30 -19.27 8.66
N GLY A 49 -0.19 -19.67 7.39
CA GLY A 49 1.00 -19.49 6.56
C GLY A 49 1.27 -18.03 6.23
N SER A 50 2.51 -17.60 6.36
CA SER A 50 2.92 -16.23 6.04
C SER A 50 3.37 -16.08 4.59
N ASN A 51 3.14 -14.91 4.01
CA ASN A 51 3.61 -14.56 2.67
C ASN A 51 5.09 -14.11 2.65
N GLN A 52 5.58 -13.67 1.49
CA GLN A 52 6.98 -13.23 1.31
C GLN A 52 7.38 -12.05 2.22
N SER A 53 6.40 -11.24 2.64
CA SER A 53 6.61 -10.14 3.59
C SER A 53 6.47 -10.57 5.06
N LYS A 54 6.40 -11.88 5.33
CA LYS A 54 6.14 -12.47 6.66
C LYS A 54 4.80 -12.03 7.28
N LEU A 55 3.84 -11.63 6.45
CA LEU A 55 2.46 -11.37 6.86
C LEU A 55 1.66 -12.66 6.77
N PHE A 56 1.13 -13.12 7.90
CA PHE A 56 0.13 -14.20 7.95
C PHE A 56 -1.29 -13.58 7.92
N PRO A 57 -2.34 -14.37 7.59
CA PRO A 57 -3.68 -13.84 7.32
C PRO A 57 -4.25 -12.97 8.44
N LEU A 58 -4.13 -13.38 9.71
CA LEU A 58 -4.61 -12.59 10.85
C LEU A 58 -3.91 -11.23 10.96
N ALA A 59 -2.58 -11.19 10.80
CA ALA A 59 -1.81 -9.94 10.80
C ALA A 59 -2.18 -9.04 9.62
N SER A 60 -2.38 -9.61 8.43
CA SER A 60 -2.83 -8.87 7.24
C SER A 60 -4.22 -8.26 7.43
N ALA A 61 -5.19 -9.05 7.90
CA ALA A 61 -6.55 -8.58 8.17
C ALA A 61 -6.57 -7.49 9.25
N ALA A 62 -5.78 -7.65 10.32
CA ALA A 62 -5.66 -6.68 11.39
C ALA A 62 -5.05 -5.35 10.92
N MET A 63 -3.93 -5.41 10.19
CA MET A 63 -3.26 -4.24 9.59
C MET A 63 -4.19 -3.43 8.68
N ASN A 64 -5.11 -4.13 8.01
CA ASN A 64 -6.03 -3.55 7.06
C ASN A 64 -7.37 -3.15 7.68
N GLY A 65 -7.64 -3.42 8.96
CA GLY A 65 -8.91 -3.07 9.60
C GLY A 65 -10.11 -3.89 9.11
N TYR A 66 -9.89 -5.16 8.70
CA TYR A 66 -10.96 -6.06 8.24
C TYR A 66 -11.55 -6.86 9.42
N ALA A 67 -12.39 -6.20 10.23
CA ALA A 67 -12.97 -6.76 11.45
C ALA A 67 -13.74 -8.08 11.26
N LEU A 68 -14.55 -8.22 10.20
CA LEU A 68 -15.31 -9.45 9.93
C LEU A 68 -14.38 -10.61 9.56
N VAL A 69 -13.29 -10.31 8.84
CA VAL A 69 -12.26 -11.27 8.47
C VAL A 69 -11.48 -11.72 9.70
N VAL A 70 -11.09 -10.79 10.59
CA VAL A 70 -10.43 -11.09 11.86
C VAL A 70 -11.32 -11.99 12.73
N GLU A 71 -12.61 -11.64 12.88
CA GLU A 71 -13.58 -12.44 13.62
C GLU A 71 -13.70 -13.87 13.05
N ALA A 72 -13.79 -14.03 11.73
CA ALA A 72 -13.85 -15.33 11.07
C ALA A 72 -12.57 -16.14 11.27
N LEU A 73 -11.40 -15.52 11.12
CA LEU A 73 -10.10 -16.17 11.29
C LEU A 73 -9.90 -16.68 12.73
N LEU A 74 -10.31 -15.89 13.73
CA LEU A 74 -10.20 -16.24 15.16
C LEU A 74 -11.11 -17.39 15.60
N GLN A 75 -11.95 -17.94 14.73
CA GLN A 75 -12.68 -19.18 14.98
C GLN A 75 -11.77 -20.42 14.89
N SER A 76 -10.65 -20.34 14.17
CA SER A 76 -9.66 -21.43 14.12
C SER A 76 -8.78 -21.43 15.38
N PRO A 77 -8.66 -22.56 16.10
CA PRO A 77 -7.72 -22.70 17.21
C PRO A 77 -6.26 -22.47 16.80
N ALA A 78 -5.86 -22.91 15.60
CA ALA A 78 -4.52 -22.71 15.06
C ALA A 78 -4.21 -21.22 14.85
N VAL A 79 -5.19 -20.45 14.36
CA VAL A 79 -5.05 -18.99 14.21
C VAL A 79 -4.96 -18.29 15.57
N ARG A 80 -5.74 -18.74 16.57
CA ARG A 80 -5.68 -18.15 17.93
C ARG A 80 -4.28 -18.26 18.55
N GLN A 81 -3.51 -19.28 18.22
CA GLN A 81 -2.12 -19.40 18.68
C GLN A 81 -1.20 -18.31 18.09
N GLN A 82 -1.62 -17.63 17.02
CA GLN A 82 -0.85 -16.58 16.35
C GLN A 82 -1.23 -15.14 16.77
N VAL A 83 -2.16 -14.95 17.72
CA VAL A 83 -2.63 -13.59 18.11
C VAL A 83 -1.51 -12.68 18.62
N ASN A 84 -0.45 -13.28 19.18
CA ASN A 84 0.77 -12.61 19.65
C ASN A 84 2.00 -12.95 18.79
N ALA A 85 1.84 -13.68 17.68
CA ALA A 85 2.97 -14.06 16.84
C ALA A 85 3.53 -12.81 16.13
N PRO A 86 4.86 -12.64 16.09
CA PRO A 86 5.49 -11.55 15.37
C PRO A 86 5.32 -11.75 13.86
N SER A 87 5.03 -10.66 13.16
CA SER A 87 4.80 -10.61 11.71
C SER A 87 5.70 -9.55 11.06
N LEU A 88 5.14 -8.71 10.19
CA LEU A 88 5.84 -7.61 9.51
C LEU A 88 6.64 -6.78 10.52
N GLY A 89 7.97 -6.79 10.36
CA GLY A 89 8.87 -6.02 11.21
C GLY A 89 8.97 -6.46 12.67
N GLY A 90 8.39 -7.61 13.01
CA GLY A 90 8.25 -8.08 14.40
C GLY A 90 6.99 -7.55 15.10
N ALA A 91 6.12 -6.80 14.42
CA ALA A 91 4.84 -6.37 14.98
C ALA A 91 3.87 -7.55 15.12
N THR A 92 3.08 -7.55 16.19
CA THR A 92 1.95 -8.46 16.36
C THR A 92 0.72 -7.96 15.60
N PRO A 93 -0.31 -8.80 15.36
CA PRO A 93 -1.56 -8.35 14.74
C PRO A 93 -2.18 -7.11 15.41
N ILE A 94 -2.17 -7.03 16.75
CA ILE A 94 -2.72 -5.87 17.45
C ILE A 94 -1.88 -4.61 17.24
N ALA A 95 -0.55 -4.73 17.21
CA ALA A 95 0.32 -3.60 16.88
C ALA A 95 0.10 -3.12 15.43
N LEU A 96 -0.10 -4.04 14.49
CA LEU A 96 -0.39 -3.67 13.10
C LEU A 96 -1.76 -2.99 12.94
N ALA A 97 -2.78 -3.44 13.67
CA ALA A 97 -4.08 -2.76 13.74
C ALA A 97 -3.94 -1.36 14.32
N GLN A 98 -3.13 -1.21 15.38
CA GLN A 98 -2.89 0.08 16.01
C GLN A 98 -2.21 1.07 15.07
N LEU A 99 -1.19 0.58 14.35
CA LEU A 99 -0.44 1.39 13.40
C LEU A 99 -1.23 1.71 12.14
N ALA A 100 -2.19 0.86 11.73
CA ALA A 100 -2.95 0.97 10.48
C ALA A 100 -2.06 1.41 9.29
N LEU A 101 -0.91 0.73 9.13
CA LEU A 101 0.20 1.17 8.27
C LEU A 101 -0.24 1.66 6.87
N PRO A 102 -1.13 0.95 6.13
CA PRO A 102 -1.57 1.42 4.81
C PRO A 102 -2.15 2.84 4.81
N LEU A 103 -2.75 3.28 5.92
CA LEU A 103 -3.33 4.63 6.08
C LEU A 103 -2.32 5.64 6.61
N ASN A 104 -1.39 5.19 7.46
CA ASN A 104 -0.60 6.09 8.29
C ASN A 104 0.86 6.24 7.85
N LEU A 105 1.36 5.42 6.91
CA LEU A 105 2.72 5.53 6.38
C LEU A 105 3.06 6.91 5.80
N TRP A 106 2.04 7.64 5.37
CA TRP A 106 2.09 8.93 4.70
C TRP A 106 2.25 10.06 5.73
N ALA A 107 1.82 9.81 6.97
CA ALA A 107 2.01 10.73 8.08
C ALA A 107 3.49 10.88 8.45
N CYS A 108 4.30 9.85 8.21
CA CYS A 108 5.73 9.87 8.49
C CYS A 108 6.61 9.96 7.24
N ASN A 109 6.07 9.69 6.05
CA ASN A 109 6.76 9.84 4.78
C ASN A 109 6.03 10.87 3.91
N ALA A 110 5.93 12.11 4.41
CA ALA A 110 5.26 13.18 3.67
C ALA A 110 5.92 13.47 2.32
N ASP A 111 7.21 13.15 2.17
CA ASP A 111 7.93 13.23 0.91
C ASP A 111 7.44 12.20 -0.11
N LEU A 112 6.91 11.05 0.29
CA LEU A 112 6.27 10.12 -0.66
C LEU A 112 4.99 10.70 -1.30
N LEU A 113 4.53 11.87 -0.83
CA LEU A 113 3.38 12.55 -1.41
C LEU A 113 3.70 13.33 -2.69
N PHE A 114 4.94 13.37 -3.20
CA PHE A 114 5.28 14.17 -4.38
C PHE A 114 4.32 13.95 -5.57
N THR A 115 4.14 14.99 -6.38
CA THR A 115 3.14 15.13 -7.45
C THR A 115 3.13 13.97 -8.45
N GLU A 116 4.28 13.34 -8.67
CA GLU A 116 4.47 12.18 -9.53
C GLU A 116 3.83 10.87 -8.99
N PHE A 117 3.42 10.83 -7.72
CA PHE A 117 2.72 9.71 -7.09
C PHE A 117 1.21 9.98 -6.91
N SER A 118 0.71 11.17 -7.27
CA SER A 118 -0.69 11.63 -7.08
C SER A 118 -1.79 10.60 -7.42
N PRO A 119 -1.67 9.77 -8.47
CA PRO A 119 -2.71 8.82 -8.83
C PRO A 119 -2.78 7.59 -7.91
N VAL A 120 -1.64 7.16 -7.36
CA VAL A 120 -1.56 6.11 -6.31
C VAL A 120 -2.02 6.68 -4.96
N ILE A 121 -1.74 7.96 -4.80
CA ILE A 121 -2.06 8.77 -3.65
C ILE A 121 -3.58 8.75 -3.40
N GLU A 122 -4.40 8.89 -4.45
CA GLU A 122 -5.87 8.91 -4.39
C GLU A 122 -6.50 7.65 -3.75
N VAL A 123 -5.96 6.46 -4.02
CA VAL A 123 -6.46 5.21 -3.42
C VAL A 123 -6.28 5.23 -1.90
N GLY A 124 -5.12 5.70 -1.44
CA GLY A 124 -4.84 5.87 -0.01
C GLY A 124 -5.79 6.86 0.65
N ARG A 125 -6.12 7.96 -0.04
CA ARG A 125 -7.12 8.94 0.43
C ARG A 125 -8.51 8.35 0.53
N LEU A 126 -9.02 7.74 -0.53
CA LEU A 126 -10.35 7.11 -0.53
C LEU A 126 -10.46 6.10 0.62
N ARG A 127 -9.38 5.38 0.89
CA ARG A 127 -9.30 4.45 2.02
C ARG A 127 -9.26 5.17 3.37
N ALA A 128 -8.44 6.21 3.54
CA ALA A 128 -8.40 6.98 4.78
C ALA A 128 -9.75 7.65 5.07
N ASP A 129 -10.42 8.18 4.05
CA ASP A 129 -11.75 8.78 4.14
C ASP A 129 -12.82 7.73 4.44
N TYR A 130 -12.70 6.53 3.87
CA TYR A 130 -13.51 5.38 4.28
C TYR A 130 -13.37 5.20 5.80
N TYR A 131 -12.18 4.90 6.31
CA TYR A 131 -11.98 4.58 7.72
C TYR A 131 -12.32 5.72 8.69
N ALA A 132 -12.13 6.98 8.30
CA ALA A 132 -12.46 8.13 9.14
C ALA A 132 -13.97 8.36 9.28
N ASN A 133 -14.78 7.87 8.33
CA ASN A 133 -16.24 8.01 8.35
C ASN A 133 -16.96 6.68 8.66
N ALA A 134 -16.21 5.68 9.13
CA ALA A 134 -16.77 4.39 9.51
C ALA A 134 -17.74 4.53 10.69
N PRO A 135 -19.01 4.05 10.59
CA PRO A 135 -19.92 4.11 11.72
C PRO A 135 -19.54 3.15 12.86
N ASP A 136 -18.68 2.16 12.61
CA ASP A 136 -18.36 1.09 13.56
C ASP A 136 -16.86 0.96 13.90
N GLU A 137 -16.09 2.02 13.65
CA GLU A 137 -14.66 2.15 14.01
C GLU A 137 -13.89 0.82 13.81
N PRO A 138 -13.70 0.36 12.57
CA PRO A 138 -13.33 -1.02 12.28
C PRO A 138 -11.98 -1.43 12.89
N PHE A 139 -11.04 -0.51 13.04
CA PHE A 139 -9.79 -0.78 13.75
C PHE A 139 -9.97 -0.94 15.26
N GLU A 140 -10.91 -0.23 15.88
CA GLU A 140 -11.27 -0.44 17.29
C GLU A 140 -11.92 -1.81 17.46
N ARG A 141 -12.83 -2.18 16.55
CA ARG A 141 -13.43 -3.53 16.53
C ARG A 141 -12.37 -4.62 16.35
N VAL A 142 -11.42 -4.46 15.44
CA VAL A 142 -10.29 -5.38 15.26
C VAL A 142 -9.48 -5.52 16.55
N GLN A 143 -9.12 -4.39 17.19
CA GLN A 143 -8.36 -4.41 18.43
C GLN A 143 -9.11 -5.15 19.54
N ARG A 144 -10.40 -4.89 19.70
CA ARG A 144 -11.26 -5.59 20.67
C ARG A 144 -11.28 -7.10 20.42
N LEU A 145 -11.53 -7.52 19.18
CA LEU A 145 -11.52 -8.95 18.81
C LEU A 145 -10.18 -9.63 19.11
N LEU A 146 -9.06 -8.94 18.86
CA LEU A 146 -7.73 -9.46 19.15
C LEU A 146 -7.48 -9.57 20.67
N VAL A 147 -7.85 -8.56 21.45
CA VAL A 147 -7.74 -8.57 22.92
C VAL A 147 -8.60 -9.70 23.52
N GLU A 148 -9.85 -9.86 23.06
CA GLU A 148 -10.73 -10.95 23.46
C GLU A 148 -10.14 -12.33 23.13
N ALA A 149 -9.32 -12.42 22.07
CA ALA A 149 -8.58 -13.63 21.71
C ALA A 149 -7.24 -13.79 22.47
N GLY A 150 -6.90 -12.89 23.40
CA GLY A 150 -5.69 -12.95 24.22
C GLY A 150 -4.49 -12.19 23.65
N ALA A 151 -4.68 -11.28 22.69
CA ALA A 151 -3.60 -10.42 22.21
C ALA A 151 -3.14 -9.44 23.30
N THR A 152 -1.83 -9.19 23.33
CA THR A 152 -1.20 -8.23 24.23
C THR A 152 -0.51 -7.13 23.44
N VAL A 153 -0.65 -5.89 23.93
CA VAL A 153 0.00 -4.73 23.29
C VAL A 153 1.47 -4.72 23.66
N ASN A 154 2.34 -4.90 22.68
CA ASN A 154 3.78 -4.72 22.83
C ASN A 154 4.22 -3.39 22.20
N ARG A 155 4.37 -2.36 23.04
CA ARG A 155 4.71 -0.99 22.60
C ARG A 155 6.10 -0.90 21.96
N GLU A 156 7.06 -1.67 22.46
CA GLU A 156 8.42 -1.67 21.90
C GLU A 156 8.43 -2.26 20.48
N ALA A 157 7.74 -3.38 20.28
CA ALA A 157 7.59 -4.01 18.97
C ALA A 157 6.85 -3.07 17.99
N MET A 158 5.79 -2.40 18.45
CA MET A 158 5.07 -1.41 17.66
C MET A 158 5.97 -0.24 17.24
N ALA A 159 6.71 0.36 18.17
CA ALA A 159 7.63 1.46 17.88
C ALA A 159 8.77 1.02 16.95
N LYS A 160 9.27 -0.22 17.09
CA LYS A 160 10.27 -0.80 16.20
C LYS A 160 9.72 -0.98 14.78
N ALA A 161 8.52 -1.53 14.63
CA ALA A 161 7.88 -1.70 13.32
C ALA A 161 7.60 -0.35 12.65
N TRP A 162 7.17 0.66 13.42
CA TRP A 162 7.02 2.01 12.91
C TRP A 162 8.34 2.57 12.35
N ARG A 163 9.43 2.51 13.12
CA ARG A 163 10.76 3.00 12.70
C ARG A 163 11.34 2.28 11.48
N GLN A 164 10.89 1.06 11.17
CA GLN A 164 11.31 0.38 9.95
C GLN A 164 10.68 0.96 8.69
N HIS A 165 9.57 1.67 8.84
CA HIS A 165 8.83 2.27 7.74
C HIS A 165 8.82 3.79 7.75
N CYS A 166 9.24 4.40 8.85
CA CYS A 166 9.20 5.84 9.06
C CYS A 166 10.61 6.37 9.40
N PRO A 167 11.04 7.49 8.78
CA PRO A 167 12.27 8.17 9.12
C PRO A 167 12.34 8.56 10.60
N THR A 168 13.55 8.58 11.17
CA THR A 168 13.78 8.92 12.59
C THR A 168 13.38 10.35 12.94
N ASP A 169 13.43 11.24 11.95
CA ASP A 169 13.05 12.66 12.00
C ASP A 169 11.57 12.91 11.64
N SER A 170 10.78 11.84 11.49
CA SER A 170 9.33 11.93 11.24
C SER A 170 8.65 12.84 12.28
N PRO A 171 7.70 13.69 11.84
CA PRO A 171 6.92 14.54 12.75
C PRO A 171 6.01 13.73 13.68
N VAL A 172 5.84 12.43 13.41
CA VAL A 172 5.11 11.52 14.29
C VAL A 172 6.01 11.10 15.45
N ALA A 173 5.88 11.81 16.57
CA ALA A 173 6.65 11.53 17.77
C ALA A 173 6.34 10.11 18.31
N PRO A 174 7.33 9.38 18.86
CA PRO A 174 7.09 8.10 19.56
C PRO A 174 6.02 8.18 20.65
N SER A 175 5.79 9.37 21.23
CA SER A 175 4.73 9.61 22.21
C SER A 175 3.31 9.42 21.64
N MET A 176 3.10 9.61 20.33
CA MET A 176 1.82 9.33 19.68
C MET A 176 1.49 7.83 19.62
N LEU A 177 2.52 6.98 19.69
CA LEU A 177 2.40 5.52 19.74
C LEU A 177 2.27 4.99 21.17
N ALA A 178 2.41 5.85 22.19
CA ALA A 178 2.49 5.41 23.58
C ALA A 178 1.13 5.20 24.26
N GLY A 179 0.02 5.67 23.68
CA GLY A 179 -1.34 5.51 24.21
C GLY A 179 -2.02 4.23 23.73
N GLU A 180 -2.68 3.49 24.63
CA GLU A 180 -3.22 2.13 24.36
C GLU A 180 -4.43 2.10 23.43
N SER A 181 -5.32 3.08 23.49
CA SER A 181 -6.57 3.10 22.71
C SER A 181 -6.66 4.22 21.67
N GLU A 182 -5.85 5.27 21.79
CA GLU A 182 -5.99 6.47 20.94
C GLU A 182 -4.95 6.58 19.82
N ALA A 183 -3.97 5.67 19.74
CA ALA A 183 -2.91 5.77 18.73
C ALA A 183 -3.48 5.75 17.30
N THR A 184 -4.38 4.81 16.99
CA THR A 184 -4.96 4.67 15.63
C THR A 184 -5.73 5.89 15.16
N PRO A 185 -6.78 6.37 15.86
CA PRO A 185 -7.53 7.53 15.40
C PRO A 185 -6.66 8.79 15.32
N ARG A 186 -5.70 8.98 16.23
CA ARG A 186 -4.75 10.10 16.19
C ARG A 186 -3.84 10.04 14.96
N LEU A 187 -3.33 8.86 14.61
CA LEU A 187 -2.50 8.67 13.43
C LEU A 187 -3.30 8.89 12.13
N ILE A 188 -4.52 8.36 12.05
CA ILE A 188 -5.40 8.55 10.87
C ILE A 188 -5.71 10.04 10.67
N LEU A 189 -6.10 10.75 11.74
CA LEU A 189 -6.36 12.19 11.67
C LEU A 189 -5.11 12.99 11.29
N LEU A 190 -3.92 12.60 11.78
CA LEU A 190 -2.66 13.22 11.38
C LEU A 190 -2.36 12.98 9.90
N ALA A 191 -2.50 11.74 9.41
CA ALA A 191 -2.33 11.40 8.01
C ALA A 191 -3.25 12.23 7.11
N GLN A 192 -4.53 12.35 7.47
CA GLN A 192 -5.50 13.20 6.75
C GLN A 192 -5.14 14.69 6.77
N ARG A 193 -4.56 15.20 7.86
CA ARG A 193 -4.11 16.61 7.93
C ARG A 193 -2.92 16.86 7.02
N ILE A 194 -1.90 15.98 7.08
CA ILE A 194 -0.70 16.06 6.23
C ILE A 194 -1.10 15.96 4.76
N TRP A 195 -1.98 15.03 4.43
CA TRP A 195 -2.57 14.88 3.12
C TRP A 195 -3.25 16.18 2.64
N ARG A 196 -4.22 16.70 3.40
CA ARG A 196 -4.97 17.90 2.99
C ARG A 196 -4.05 19.11 2.83
N ALA A 197 -3.03 19.23 3.67
CA ALA A 197 -2.02 20.27 3.52
C ALA A 197 -1.14 20.08 2.29
N HIS A 198 -0.87 18.84 1.88
CA HIS A 198 -0.18 18.54 0.64
C HIS A 198 -1.05 18.89 -0.58
N MET A 199 -2.31 18.43 -0.63
CA MET A 199 -3.21 18.72 -1.75
C MET A 199 -3.46 20.22 -1.94
N ARG A 200 -3.65 20.98 -0.85
CA ARG A 200 -3.75 22.45 -0.93
C ARG A 200 -2.49 23.10 -1.51
N ARG A 201 -1.31 22.54 -1.23
CA ARG A 201 -0.06 23.02 -1.85
C ARG A 201 -0.08 22.73 -3.34
N LEU A 202 -0.46 21.51 -3.76
CA LEU A 202 -0.58 21.17 -5.17
C LEU A 202 -1.58 22.09 -5.90
N GLU A 203 -2.79 22.27 -5.36
CA GLU A 203 -3.83 23.14 -5.94
C GLU A 203 -3.37 24.60 -6.03
N ALA A 204 -2.66 25.11 -5.02
CA ALA A 204 -2.11 26.47 -5.05
C ALA A 204 -1.00 26.62 -6.12
N HIS A 205 -0.33 25.53 -6.49
CA HIS A 205 0.70 25.53 -7.54
C HIS A 205 0.13 25.13 -8.91
N ASP A 206 -1.06 24.53 -9.03
CA ASP A 206 -1.62 24.07 -10.31
C ASP A 206 -2.06 25.22 -11.25
N GLY A 207 -2.01 26.48 -10.78
CA GLY A 207 -2.05 27.67 -11.64
C GLY A 207 -0.73 27.98 -12.36
N GLN A 208 0.36 27.32 -11.98
CA GLN A 208 1.69 27.41 -12.58
C GLN A 208 2.28 26.00 -12.55
N LEU A 209 2.12 25.22 -13.62
CA LEU A 209 2.90 24.00 -13.86
C LEU A 209 4.34 24.23 -13.37
N VAL A 210 4.70 23.66 -12.21
CA VAL A 210 5.94 24.01 -11.52
C VAL A 210 7.09 23.52 -12.37
N THR A 211 7.67 24.41 -13.16
CA THR A 211 8.89 24.15 -13.93
C THR A 211 10.15 24.35 -13.09
N ASP A 212 10.04 25.07 -11.96
CA ASP A 212 11.15 25.38 -11.07
C ASP A 212 11.02 24.62 -9.74
N PHE A 213 11.76 23.51 -9.66
CA PHE A 213 12.03 22.77 -8.43
C PHE A 213 13.52 22.92 -8.08
N GLU A 214 13.93 24.12 -7.68
CA GLU A 214 15.20 24.28 -6.98
C GLU A 214 14.99 23.97 -5.49
N GLY A 215 15.62 22.90 -5.00
CA GLY A 215 15.72 22.66 -3.55
C GLY A 215 15.45 21.24 -3.03
N ILE A 216 15.13 20.26 -3.87
CA ILE A 216 15.06 18.86 -3.41
C ILE A 216 16.50 18.33 -3.30
N PRO A 217 16.98 17.90 -2.13
CA PRO A 217 18.29 17.27 -2.03
C PRO A 217 18.30 15.97 -2.85
N SER A 218 19.08 15.96 -3.92
CA SER A 218 19.41 14.80 -4.75
C SER A 218 20.20 13.76 -3.95
N ALA A 219 19.60 13.11 -2.94
CA ALA A 219 20.14 11.90 -2.32
C ALA A 219 19.15 11.27 -1.33
N VAL A 220 18.12 10.59 -1.83
CA VAL A 220 17.81 9.29 -1.24
C VAL A 220 18.53 8.27 -2.10
N ARG A 221 19.82 8.02 -1.79
CA ARG A 221 20.52 6.85 -2.31
C ARG A 221 19.87 5.62 -1.69
N SER A 222 18.76 5.18 -2.26
CA SER A 222 18.31 3.81 -2.08
C SER A 222 19.44 2.91 -2.53
N ALA A 223 19.91 2.02 -1.66
CA ALA A 223 20.86 0.98 -2.02
C ALA A 223 20.41 0.32 -3.35
N PRO A 224 21.34 0.02 -4.28
CA PRO A 224 20.98 -0.63 -5.53
C PRO A 224 20.19 -1.90 -5.19
N PRO A 225 19.03 -2.14 -5.82
CA PRO A 225 18.31 -3.39 -5.61
C PRO A 225 19.26 -4.56 -5.94
N PRO A 226 19.18 -5.68 -5.22
CA PRO A 226 19.95 -6.86 -5.57
C PRO A 226 19.71 -7.20 -7.05
N VAL A 227 20.80 -7.43 -7.77
CA VAL A 227 20.78 -7.78 -9.20
C VAL A 227 20.06 -9.11 -9.33
N ALA A 228 18.81 -9.08 -9.76
CA ALA A 228 18.09 -10.28 -10.17
C ALA A 228 18.57 -10.67 -11.57
N THR A 229 19.09 -11.88 -11.71
CA THR A 229 19.44 -12.48 -13.00
C THR A 229 18.17 -12.60 -13.86
N PRO A 230 18.18 -12.22 -15.14
CA PRO A 230 16.99 -12.32 -15.98
C PRO A 230 16.71 -13.80 -16.28
N VAL A 231 15.63 -14.34 -15.71
CA VAL A 231 15.04 -15.59 -16.15
C VAL A 231 13.95 -15.18 -17.14
N GLY A 232 14.10 -15.56 -18.42
CA GLY A 232 13.10 -15.48 -19.49
C GLY A 232 12.63 -14.08 -19.93
N ASN A 233 12.00 -14.06 -21.11
CA ASN A 233 11.24 -12.92 -21.64
C ASN A 233 10.24 -12.47 -20.56
N ALA A 234 10.43 -11.25 -20.04
CA ALA A 234 9.58 -10.68 -18.99
C ALA A 234 8.11 -10.65 -19.40
N LEU A 235 7.77 -10.57 -20.69
CA LEU A 235 6.42 -10.67 -21.20
C LEU A 235 5.87 -12.10 -21.11
N GLU A 236 6.64 -13.14 -21.48
CA GLU A 236 6.20 -14.56 -21.42
C GLU A 236 6.03 -15.07 -19.98
N ILE A 237 6.94 -14.75 -19.06
CA ILE A 237 6.82 -15.13 -17.64
C ILE A 237 5.67 -14.36 -16.97
N TRP A 238 5.36 -13.18 -17.47
CA TRP A 238 4.32 -12.32 -16.92
C TRP A 238 2.92 -12.64 -17.48
N GLU A 239 2.82 -12.96 -18.77
CA GLU A 239 1.61 -13.47 -19.44
C GLU A 239 1.22 -14.86 -18.91
N SER A 240 2.20 -15.73 -18.64
CA SER A 240 1.95 -17.06 -18.06
C SER A 240 1.53 -17.01 -16.59
N ASN A 241 1.89 -15.95 -15.84
CA ASN A 241 1.54 -15.80 -14.42
C ASN A 241 0.45 -14.77 -14.12
N ARG A 242 -0.03 -14.00 -15.12
CA ARG A 242 -1.05 -12.91 -15.00
C ARG A 242 -1.01 -12.20 -13.65
N ILE A 243 0.19 -11.78 -13.25
CA ILE A 243 0.41 -11.18 -11.93
C ILE A 243 -0.40 -9.89 -11.82
N CYS A 244 -0.56 -9.15 -12.93
CA CYS A 244 -1.54 -8.07 -13.02
C CYS A 244 -2.65 -8.35 -14.02
N ARG A 245 -3.88 -8.09 -13.57
CA ARG A 245 -5.10 -8.14 -14.38
C ARG A 245 -5.16 -6.97 -15.37
N THR A 246 -4.71 -5.80 -14.95
CA THR A 246 -4.65 -4.59 -15.81
C THR A 246 -3.27 -3.97 -15.76
N MET A 247 -2.77 -3.59 -16.93
CA MET A 247 -1.63 -2.70 -17.11
C MET A 247 -2.02 -1.65 -18.14
N ALA A 248 -2.32 -0.42 -17.68
CA ALA A 248 -2.63 0.65 -18.60
C ALA A 248 -1.37 1.06 -19.37
N GLU A 249 -1.51 1.28 -20.67
CA GLU A 249 -0.44 1.87 -21.47
C GLU A 249 -0.27 3.36 -21.10
N PRO A 250 0.97 3.89 -21.02
CA PRO A 250 1.18 5.30 -20.80
C PRO A 250 0.75 6.14 -22.01
N ASP A 251 -0.19 7.05 -21.80
CA ASP A 251 -0.71 7.95 -22.83
C ASP A 251 0.06 9.28 -22.79
N ILE A 252 0.84 9.54 -23.84
CA ILE A 252 1.64 10.77 -24.01
C ILE A 252 0.81 11.99 -24.41
N GLY A 253 -0.47 11.80 -24.79
CA GLY A 253 -1.36 12.87 -25.21
C GLY A 253 -0.94 13.55 -26.52
N LYS A 254 -1.65 14.63 -26.87
CA LYS A 254 -1.31 15.50 -28.01
C LYS A 254 -0.52 16.71 -27.52
N GLY A 255 0.43 17.18 -28.34
CA GLY A 255 1.20 18.41 -28.04
C GLY A 255 2.42 18.21 -27.15
N TRP A 256 3.00 17.00 -27.17
CA TRP A 256 4.23 16.71 -26.43
C TRP A 256 5.39 17.58 -26.92
N PRO A 257 6.14 18.28 -26.04
CA PRO A 257 7.14 19.28 -26.44
C PRO A 257 8.47 18.67 -26.89
N TRP A 258 8.56 17.36 -27.07
CA TRP A 258 9.80 16.65 -27.41
C TRP A 258 9.56 15.60 -28.49
N ALA A 259 10.55 15.41 -29.37
CA ALA A 259 10.55 14.34 -30.37
C ALA A 259 11.84 13.54 -30.22
N GLY A 260 11.76 12.22 -30.38
CA GLY A 260 12.90 11.33 -30.23
C GLY A 260 12.52 9.94 -29.74
N SER A 261 13.51 9.23 -29.20
CA SER A 261 13.31 7.93 -28.53
C SER A 261 13.91 7.96 -27.13
N ALA A 262 13.17 7.41 -26.17
CA ALA A 262 13.57 7.37 -24.78
C ALA A 262 13.21 6.03 -24.17
N ARG A 263 14.03 5.58 -23.22
CA ARG A 263 13.76 4.40 -22.42
C ARG A 263 13.81 4.80 -20.96
N VAL A 264 12.77 4.44 -20.22
CA VAL A 264 12.67 4.73 -18.78
C VAL A 264 12.37 3.46 -18.02
N ARG A 265 12.83 3.41 -16.78
CA ARG A 265 12.66 2.30 -15.86
C ARG A 265 11.80 2.75 -14.70
N ALA A 266 10.77 1.98 -14.37
CA ALA A 266 9.94 2.20 -13.19
C ALA A 266 10.15 1.07 -12.18
N ALA A 267 10.64 1.40 -10.99
CA ALA A 267 10.63 0.49 -9.84
C ALA A 267 9.30 0.67 -9.09
N ILE A 268 8.50 -0.38 -9.02
CA ILE A 268 7.12 -0.34 -8.50
C ILE A 268 7.03 -1.19 -7.24
N LEU A 269 6.39 -0.62 -6.22
CA LEU A 269 5.94 -1.34 -5.03
C LEU A 269 4.41 -1.44 -5.09
N ILE A 270 3.91 -2.66 -5.00
CA ILE A 270 2.48 -2.99 -5.01
C ILE A 270 2.13 -3.61 -3.66
N ARG A 271 1.10 -3.06 -3.02
CA ARG A 271 0.53 -3.55 -1.76
C ARG A 271 -0.97 -3.75 -1.96
N GLY A 272 -1.50 -4.87 -1.50
CA GLY A 272 -2.93 -5.18 -1.65
C GLY A 272 -3.41 -5.21 -3.11
N GLY A 273 -2.51 -5.48 -4.06
CA GLY A 273 -2.83 -5.47 -5.49
C GLY A 273 -2.84 -4.09 -6.16
N LEU A 274 -2.52 -3.01 -5.44
CA LEU A 274 -2.41 -1.67 -6.02
C LEU A 274 -0.98 -1.13 -5.87
N PRO A 275 -0.45 -0.41 -6.88
CA PRO A 275 0.81 0.30 -6.72
C PRO A 275 0.67 1.31 -5.58
N VAL A 276 1.62 1.30 -4.64
CA VAL A 276 1.72 2.27 -3.53
C VAL A 276 2.96 3.15 -3.62
N ALA A 277 3.93 2.78 -4.45
CA ALA A 277 5.08 3.61 -4.77
C ALA A 277 5.63 3.26 -6.16
N VAL A 278 6.11 4.28 -6.88
CA VAL A 278 6.75 4.16 -8.19
C VAL A 278 7.93 5.12 -8.33
N THR A 279 9.13 4.62 -8.55
CA THR A 279 10.28 5.47 -8.90
C THR A 279 10.59 5.32 -10.37
N VAL A 280 10.43 6.39 -11.13
CA VAL A 280 10.77 6.40 -12.56
C VAL A 280 12.14 7.04 -12.76
N SER A 281 13.00 6.39 -13.55
CA SER A 281 14.31 6.90 -13.91
C SER A 281 14.58 6.70 -15.40
N ARG A 282 15.27 7.66 -16.01
CA ARG A 282 15.71 7.54 -17.40
C ARG A 282 16.84 6.53 -17.53
N VAL A 283 16.69 5.63 -18.49
CA VAL A 283 17.72 4.67 -18.89
C VAL A 283 18.46 5.18 -20.14
N GLU A 284 17.72 5.66 -21.14
CA GLU A 284 18.25 6.18 -22.41
C GLU A 284 17.40 7.33 -22.96
N GLY A 285 18.00 8.11 -23.86
CA GLY A 285 17.37 9.22 -24.58
C GLY A 285 17.90 10.59 -24.12
N ASP A 286 18.04 11.51 -25.07
CA ASP A 286 18.39 12.90 -24.80
C ASP A 286 17.09 13.72 -24.70
N MET A 287 16.62 13.89 -23.46
CA MET A 287 15.43 14.66 -23.13
C MET A 287 15.83 15.84 -22.27
N SER A 288 15.17 16.99 -22.49
CA SER A 288 15.26 18.10 -21.55
C SER A 288 14.72 17.66 -20.17
N PRO A 289 15.18 18.28 -19.06
CA PRO A 289 14.65 17.97 -17.73
C PRO A 289 13.13 18.08 -17.62
N ALA A 290 12.52 19.01 -18.38
CA ALA A 290 11.06 19.15 -18.42
C ALA A 290 10.38 17.94 -19.09
N ALA A 291 10.91 17.47 -20.23
CA ALA A 291 10.39 16.29 -20.91
C ALA A 291 10.58 15.01 -20.07
N ASP A 292 11.71 14.89 -19.37
CA ASP A 292 12.00 13.76 -18.47
C ASP A 292 10.97 13.67 -17.32
N ARG A 293 10.72 14.79 -16.64
CA ARG A 293 9.71 14.87 -15.56
C ARG A 293 8.30 14.56 -16.06
N ALA A 294 7.93 15.12 -17.20
CA ALA A 294 6.62 14.89 -17.77
C ALA A 294 6.45 13.40 -18.16
N LEU A 295 7.50 12.76 -18.70
CA LEU A 295 7.47 11.35 -19.05
C LEU A 295 7.35 10.46 -17.81
N ALA A 296 8.08 10.79 -16.75
CA ALA A 296 7.95 10.14 -15.45
C ALA A 296 6.51 10.21 -14.93
N TRP A 297 5.87 11.38 -15.03
CA TRP A 297 4.47 11.55 -14.64
C TRP A 297 3.50 10.70 -15.47
N ILE A 298 3.68 10.64 -16.79
CA ILE A 298 2.87 9.78 -17.68
C ILE A 298 2.98 8.31 -17.29
N VAL A 299 4.21 7.84 -17.07
CA VAL A 299 4.48 6.45 -16.64
C VAL A 299 3.84 6.17 -15.28
N SER A 300 3.99 7.07 -14.31
CA SER A 300 3.37 6.91 -12.99
C SER A 300 1.84 6.87 -13.07
N ARG A 301 1.20 7.70 -13.91
CA ARG A 301 -0.25 7.67 -14.14
C ARG A 301 -0.73 6.36 -14.76
N ALA A 302 0.05 5.80 -15.67
CA ALA A 302 -0.25 4.50 -16.26
C ALA A 302 -0.16 3.40 -15.19
N ILE A 303 0.95 3.39 -14.44
CA ILE A 303 1.22 2.43 -13.37
C ILE A 303 0.14 2.47 -12.31
N ALA A 304 -0.34 3.64 -11.89
CA ALA A 304 -1.38 3.76 -10.88
C ALA A 304 -2.71 3.07 -11.23
N LYS A 305 -2.95 2.80 -12.52
CA LYS A 305 -4.13 2.05 -12.99
C LYS A 305 -3.90 0.54 -13.00
N PHE A 306 -2.71 0.09 -12.61
CA PHE A 306 -2.38 -1.34 -12.57
C PHE A 306 -3.16 -2.00 -11.45
N GLN A 307 -3.62 -3.21 -11.72
CA GLN A 307 -4.29 -4.05 -10.75
C GLN A 307 -3.60 -5.38 -10.72
N CYS A 308 -2.89 -5.64 -9.64
CA CYS A 308 -2.04 -6.79 -9.48
C CYS A 308 -2.54 -7.72 -8.38
N ARG A 309 -2.02 -8.94 -8.35
CA ARG A 309 -2.31 -9.94 -7.34
C ARG A 309 -1.29 -9.79 -6.22
N GLY A 310 -1.79 -9.48 -5.03
CA GLY A 310 -1.00 -9.49 -3.80
C GLY A 310 0.05 -8.39 -3.71
N GLU A 311 1.16 -8.79 -3.10
CA GLU A 311 2.29 -7.95 -2.75
C GLU A 311 3.39 -8.17 -3.78
N LEU A 312 3.81 -7.12 -4.48
CA LEU A 312 4.82 -7.24 -5.54
C LEU A 312 5.81 -6.10 -5.46
N ARG A 313 7.10 -6.42 -5.57
CA ARG A 313 8.13 -5.46 -5.95
C ARG A 313 8.60 -5.83 -7.34
N THR A 314 8.47 -4.93 -8.29
CA THR A 314 8.84 -5.20 -9.68
C THR A 314 9.55 -4.01 -10.31
N ILE A 315 10.24 -4.27 -11.42
CA ILE A 315 10.87 -3.26 -12.25
C ILE A 315 10.32 -3.45 -13.66
N LEU A 316 9.79 -2.37 -14.25
CA LEU A 316 9.33 -2.34 -15.63
C LEU A 316 10.17 -1.36 -16.43
N GLU A 317 10.40 -1.67 -17.70
CA GLU A 317 11.02 -0.73 -18.65
C GLU A 317 9.98 -0.35 -19.70
N PHE A 318 9.91 0.96 -20.00
CA PHE A 318 9.03 1.54 -20.99
C PHE A 318 9.87 2.16 -22.08
N GLN A 319 9.50 1.91 -23.33
CA GLN A 319 10.14 2.49 -24.50
C GLN A 319 9.16 3.42 -25.20
N PHE A 320 9.62 4.66 -25.43
CA PHE A 320 8.85 5.70 -26.08
C PHE A 320 9.49 6.10 -27.39
N ARG A 321 8.64 6.36 -28.39
CA ARG A 321 9.04 6.97 -29.66
C ARG A 321 8.03 8.06 -29.99
N VAL A 322 8.48 9.31 -30.00
CA VAL A 322 7.67 10.48 -30.31
C VAL A 322 8.21 11.09 -31.60
N SER A 323 7.33 11.25 -32.59
CA SER A 323 7.63 11.80 -33.92
C SER A 323 7.01 13.18 -34.09
#